data_AF-A0A7C3V8F3-F1
#
_entry.id   AF-A0A7C3V8F3-F1
#
_cell.length_a   1.000
_cell.length_b   1.000
_cell.length_c   1.000
_cell.angle_alpha   90.00
_cell.angle_beta   90.00
_cell.angle_gamma   90.00
#
_symmetry.space_group_name_H-M   'P 1'
#
loop_
_entity.id
_entity.type
_entity.pdbx_description
1 polymer ?
#
loop_
_entity_poly.entity_id
_entity_poly.type
_entity_poly.pdbx_seq_one_letter_code
_entity_poly.pdbx_strand_id
1 'polypeptide(L)'
;MYGFVAKLLMSKQLEFGQGHIKLLEQPICILPSTFVEILMKQSMISREEMLKNYLEAWKAGYIFMYNVVSRYKLNTPDERYRVAMDTISLSGMGDYKTEEFIPFSHTRFTVIENPLALRFHPSDSPVDHVLRGFNAGGGTPVHARIMNCVELECAAVNGKQCRFVNASIDILKTLPEDIVKSQLDVDFLIREEQKFLESFGHNVPV
;
A
#
# COMPACT_ATOMS: atom_id res chain seq x y z
N MET A 1 0.59 4.98 19.62
CA MET A 1 0.81 6.12 18.70
C MET A 1 1.89 7.09 19.20
N TYR A 2 1.70 7.85 20.30
CA TYR A 2 2.68 8.85 20.78
C TYR A 2 4.08 8.30 21.07
N GLY A 3 4.19 7.08 21.60
CA GLY A 3 5.49 6.46 21.87
C GLY A 3 6.30 6.12 20.62
N PHE A 4 5.66 5.83 19.48
CA PHE A 4 6.36 5.52 18.23
C PHE A 4 6.87 6.80 17.56
N VAL A 5 6.03 7.84 17.47
CA VAL A 5 6.44 9.16 16.96
C VAL A 5 7.58 9.75 17.80
N ALA A 6 7.48 9.68 19.13
CA ALA A 6 8.56 10.14 20.02
C ALA A 6 9.86 9.36 19.80
N LYS A 7 9.79 8.03 19.63
CA LYS A 7 10.96 7.21 19.29
C LYS A 7 11.59 7.66 17.98
N LEU A 8 10.79 7.89 16.93
CA LEU A 8 11.29 8.35 15.62
C LEU A 8 11.96 9.73 15.71
N LEU A 9 11.38 10.66 16.49
CA LEU A 9 11.97 11.98 16.71
C LEU A 9 13.30 11.87 17.46
N MET A 10 13.35 11.08 18.54
CA MET A 10 14.56 10.87 19.34
C MET A 10 15.66 10.14 18.56
N SER A 11 15.30 9.20 17.68
CA SER A 11 16.24 8.47 16.83
C SER A 11 16.62 9.24 15.55
N LYS A 12 16.09 10.46 15.34
CA LYS A 12 16.22 11.24 14.09
C LYS A 12 15.75 10.49 12.84
N GLN A 13 14.84 9.54 13.02
CA GLN A 13 14.16 8.85 11.93
C GLN A 13 12.92 9.63 11.45
N LEU A 14 12.45 10.60 12.22
CA LEU A 14 11.53 11.64 11.76
C LEU A 14 12.20 13.00 12.00
N GLU A 15 12.42 13.77 10.94
CA GLU A 15 13.09 15.07 11.00
C GLU A 15 12.20 16.15 10.41
N PHE A 16 12.05 17.26 11.15
CA PHE A 16 11.44 18.49 10.66
C PHE A 16 12.52 19.57 10.58
N GLY A 17 12.74 20.08 9.37
CA GLY A 17 13.65 21.19 9.13
C GLY A 17 12.98 22.27 8.29
N GLN A 18 13.62 23.44 8.18
CA GLN A 18 13.12 24.49 7.32
C GLN A 18 13.10 24.00 5.86
N GLY A 19 11.92 23.94 5.26
CA GLY A 19 11.71 23.52 3.88
C GLY A 19 11.81 22.01 3.61
N HIS A 20 11.94 21.15 4.63
CA HIS A 20 11.97 19.71 4.42
C HIS A 20 11.42 18.91 5.61
N ILE A 21 10.82 17.76 5.29
CA ILE A 21 10.41 16.74 6.25
C ILE A 21 11.03 15.43 5.78
N LYS A 22 11.64 14.68 6.69
CA LYS A 22 12.14 13.34 6.40
C LYS A 22 11.52 12.32 7.32
N LEU A 23 11.13 11.19 6.76
CA LEU A 23 10.72 10.00 7.50
C LEU A 23 11.57 8.84 7.01
N LEU A 24 12.24 8.14 7.92
CA LEU A 24 13.15 7.05 7.61
C LEU A 24 14.19 7.46 6.56
N GLU A 25 14.69 8.70 6.72
CA GLU A 25 15.65 9.38 5.82
C GLU A 25 15.16 9.61 4.38
N GLN A 26 13.87 9.39 4.12
CA GLN A 26 13.22 9.70 2.85
C GLN A 26 12.51 11.05 2.94
N PRO A 27 12.63 11.92 1.92
CA PRO A 27 11.87 13.16 1.87
C PRO A 27 10.38 12.85 1.76
N ILE A 28 9.58 13.47 2.62
CA ILE A 28 8.13 13.38 2.59
C ILE A 28 7.51 14.78 2.57
N CYS A 29 6.25 14.86 2.16
CA CYS A 29 5.46 16.07 2.22
C CYS A 29 4.15 15.82 2.96
N ILE A 30 3.64 16.86 3.62
CA ILE A 30 2.30 16.84 4.21
C ILE A 30 1.35 17.41 3.16
N LEU A 31 0.43 16.56 2.68
CA LEU A 31 -0.59 16.96 1.72
C LEU A 31 -1.96 16.88 2.37
N PRO A 32 -2.86 17.84 2.11
CA PRO A 32 -4.27 17.70 2.47
C PRO A 32 -4.86 16.43 1.83
N SER A 33 -5.70 15.70 2.57
CA SER A 33 -6.33 14.48 2.07
C SER A 33 -7.25 14.71 0.86
N THR A 34 -7.68 15.96 0.62
CA THR A 34 -8.37 16.36 -0.62
C THR A 34 -7.51 16.16 -1.88
N PHE A 35 -6.18 16.20 -1.76
CA PHE A 35 -5.30 15.89 -2.88
C PHE A 35 -5.39 14.42 -3.28
N VAL A 36 -5.41 13.52 -2.28
CA VAL A 36 -5.55 12.08 -2.52
C VAL A 36 -6.95 11.75 -3.07
N GLU A 37 -7.97 12.46 -2.61
CA GLU A 37 -9.33 12.36 -3.16
C GLU A 37 -9.38 12.65 -4.67
N ILE A 38 -8.61 13.63 -5.17
CA ILE A 38 -8.53 13.92 -6.62
C ILE A 38 -7.96 12.73 -7.38
N LEU A 39 -6.90 12.09 -6.87
CA LEU A 39 -6.30 10.90 -7.47
C LEU A 39 -7.27 9.72 -7.49
N MET A 40 -8.02 9.52 -6.41
CA MET A 40 -9.07 8.49 -6.33
C MET A 40 -10.17 8.75 -7.35
N LYS A 41 -10.66 10.00 -7.48
CA LYS A 41 -11.65 10.35 -8.51
C LYS A 41 -11.15 10.09 -9.92
N GLN A 42 -9.87 10.36 -10.21
CA GLN A 42 -9.26 10.05 -11.50
C GLN A 42 -9.27 8.54 -11.77
N SER A 43 -8.93 7.73 -10.77
CA SER A 43 -8.98 6.27 -10.88
C SER A 43 -10.37 5.69 -11.15
N MET A 44 -11.45 6.46 -10.95
CA MET A 44 -12.83 6.03 -11.18
C MET A 44 -13.35 6.36 -12.60
N ILE A 45 -12.58 7.11 -13.41
CA ILE A 45 -13.01 7.55 -14.75
C ILE A 45 -13.14 6.36 -15.71
N SER A 46 -12.17 5.45 -15.69
CA SER A 46 -12.13 4.28 -16.55
C SER A 46 -11.30 3.17 -15.92
N ARG A 47 -11.45 1.94 -16.42
CA ARG A 47 -10.60 0.81 -16.01
C ARG A 47 -9.12 1.06 -16.30
N GLU A 48 -8.82 1.75 -17.40
CA GLU A 48 -7.44 2.10 -17.76
C GLU A 48 -6.83 3.07 -16.74
N GLU A 49 -7.55 4.14 -16.38
CA GLU A 49 -7.10 5.10 -15.37
C GLU A 49 -6.99 4.45 -13.99
N MET A 50 -7.90 3.51 -13.67
CA MET A 50 -7.81 2.71 -12.44
C MET A 50 -6.50 1.91 -12.37
N LEU A 51 -6.19 1.13 -13.41
CA LEU A 51 -5.00 0.27 -13.46
C LEU A 51 -3.72 1.10 -13.50
N LYS A 52 -3.70 2.22 -14.24
CA LYS A 52 -2.57 3.13 -14.30
C LYS A 52 -2.27 3.75 -12.94
N ASN A 53 -3.28 4.31 -12.27
CA ASN A 53 -3.09 4.91 -10.95
C ASN A 53 -2.75 3.87 -9.88
N TYR A 54 -3.31 2.67 -9.97
CA TYR A 54 -2.88 1.53 -9.14
C TYR A 54 -1.39 1.22 -9.33
N LEU A 55 -0.92 1.11 -10.57
CA LEU A 55 0.47 0.78 -10.89
C LEU A 55 1.44 1.89 -10.44
N GLU A 56 1.10 3.16 -10.63
CA GLU A 56 1.92 4.27 -10.14
C GLU A 56 2.00 4.30 -8.61
N ALA A 57 0.88 4.00 -7.93
CA ALA A 57 0.87 3.86 -6.49
C ALA A 57 1.70 2.64 -6.03
N TRP A 58 1.65 1.53 -6.77
CA TRP A 58 2.50 0.36 -6.55
C TRP A 58 3.98 0.72 -6.64
N LYS A 59 4.41 1.44 -7.68
CA LYS A 59 5.80 1.88 -7.81
C LYS A 59 6.23 2.76 -6.63
N ALA A 60 5.37 3.70 -6.22
CA ALA A 60 5.64 4.56 -5.08
C ALA A 60 5.79 3.77 -3.77
N GLY A 61 4.87 2.83 -3.50
CA GLY A 61 4.92 1.96 -2.33
C GLY A 61 6.16 1.05 -2.34
N TYR A 62 6.52 0.51 -3.51
CA TYR A 62 7.72 -0.30 -3.70
C TYR A 62 8.98 0.49 -3.39
N ILE A 63 9.18 1.65 -4.04
CA ILE A 63 10.36 2.49 -3.84
C ILE A 63 10.50 2.86 -2.37
N PHE A 64 9.40 3.30 -1.75
CA PHE A 64 9.39 3.67 -0.35
C PHE A 64 9.85 2.52 0.54
N MET A 65 9.19 1.35 0.44
CA MET A 65 9.49 0.25 1.34
C MET A 65 10.83 -0.42 1.02
N TYR A 66 11.22 -0.51 -0.25
CA TYR A 66 12.53 -1.04 -0.65
C TYR A 66 13.66 -0.21 -0.03
N ASN A 67 13.56 1.12 -0.09
CA ASN A 67 14.54 2.01 0.53
C ASN A 67 14.61 1.80 2.05
N VAL A 68 13.47 1.61 2.73
CA VAL A 68 13.45 1.27 4.17
C VAL A 68 14.14 -0.07 4.43
N VAL A 69 13.76 -1.13 3.72
CA VAL A 69 14.33 -2.49 3.90
C VAL A 69 15.84 -2.48 3.69
N SER A 70 16.29 -1.90 2.58
CA SER A 70 17.70 -1.87 2.20
C SER A 70 18.54 -1.03 3.16
N ARG A 71 18.04 0.14 3.56
CA ARG A 71 18.76 1.06 4.43
C ARG A 71 18.90 0.56 5.86
N TYR A 72 17.82 0.04 6.42
CA TYR A 72 17.82 -0.53 7.78
C TYR A 72 18.25 -1.99 7.83
N LYS A 73 18.60 -2.59 6.68
CA LYS A 73 19.04 -3.99 6.56
C LYS A 73 18.05 -4.94 7.23
N LEU A 74 16.76 -4.75 6.98
CA LEU A 74 15.70 -5.57 7.54
C LEU A 74 15.73 -6.95 6.86
N ASN A 75 16.27 -7.94 7.55
CA ASN A 75 16.60 -9.23 6.93
C ASN A 75 15.44 -10.22 6.95
N THR A 76 14.54 -10.11 7.93
CA THR A 76 13.42 -11.04 8.08
C THR A 76 12.09 -10.43 7.60
N PRO A 77 11.16 -11.23 7.05
CA PRO A 77 9.82 -10.77 6.68
C PRO A 77 9.08 -10.12 7.85
N ASP A 78 9.19 -10.66 9.07
CA ASP A 78 8.55 -10.13 10.26
C ASP A 78 9.07 -8.73 10.65
N GLU A 79 10.38 -8.49 10.55
CA GLU A 79 10.96 -7.17 10.78
C GLU A 79 10.45 -6.16 9.76
N ARG A 80 10.44 -6.55 8.49
CA ARG A 80 9.95 -5.70 7.39
C ARG A 80 8.48 -5.37 7.58
N TYR A 81 7.66 -6.37 7.92
CA TYR A 81 6.23 -6.20 8.15
C TYR A 81 5.96 -5.30 9.34
N ARG A 82 6.62 -5.52 10.48
CA ARG A 82 6.48 -4.66 11.66
C ARG A 82 6.80 -3.20 11.34
N VAL A 83 7.93 -2.94 10.68
CA VAL A 83 8.32 -1.57 10.29
C VAL A 83 7.32 -0.97 9.30
N ALA A 84 6.82 -1.75 8.34
CA ALA A 84 5.80 -1.30 7.39
C ALA A 84 4.51 -0.88 8.11
N MET A 85 4.01 -1.71 9.04
CA MET A 85 2.80 -1.45 9.82
C MET A 85 2.96 -0.26 10.76
N ASP A 86 4.11 -0.16 11.44
CA ASP A 86 4.44 1.00 12.27
C ASP A 86 4.47 2.29 11.43
N THR A 87 5.04 2.23 10.23
CA THR A 87 5.14 3.38 9.33
C THR A 87 3.78 3.80 8.76
N ILE A 88 2.98 2.85 8.28
CA ILE A 88 1.67 3.15 7.70
C ILE A 88 0.68 3.64 8.75
N SER A 89 0.84 3.25 10.02
CA SER A 89 0.04 3.80 11.13
C SER A 89 0.21 5.31 11.32
N LEU A 90 1.29 5.90 10.79
CA LEU A 90 1.56 7.33 10.81
C LEU A 90 1.06 8.07 9.56
N SER A 91 0.59 7.35 8.55
CA SER A 91 0.18 7.93 7.25
C SER A 91 -1.10 8.76 7.32
N GLY A 92 -1.90 8.61 8.38
CA GLY A 92 -3.21 9.23 8.50
C GLY A 92 -4.28 8.60 7.61
N MET A 93 -4.04 7.38 7.09
CA MET A 93 -4.97 6.66 6.21
C MET A 93 -5.98 5.75 6.95
N GLY A 94 -6.07 5.86 8.28
CA GLY A 94 -6.94 5.05 9.13
C GLY A 94 -6.15 4.13 10.08
N ASP A 95 -6.87 3.34 10.88
CA ASP A 95 -6.27 2.41 11.83
C ASP A 95 -6.10 1.02 11.22
N TYR A 96 -4.86 0.68 10.88
CA TYR A 96 -4.49 -0.59 10.28
C TYR A 96 -4.45 -1.71 11.33
N LYS A 97 -5.22 -2.77 11.11
CA LYS A 97 -5.23 -4.00 11.90
C LYS A 97 -4.81 -5.19 11.05
N THR A 98 -3.71 -5.81 11.41
CA THR A 98 -3.32 -7.11 10.85
C THR A 98 -4.33 -8.17 11.29
N GLU A 99 -4.95 -8.85 10.32
CA GLU A 99 -5.73 -10.06 10.56
C GLU A 99 -4.83 -11.30 10.47
N GLU A 100 -3.95 -11.31 9.46
CA GLU A 100 -3.08 -12.43 9.14
C GLU A 100 -1.84 -11.95 8.38
N PHE A 101 -0.68 -12.50 8.70
CA PHE A 101 0.56 -12.28 7.95
C PHE A 101 1.26 -13.62 7.72
N ILE A 102 1.30 -14.06 6.47
CA ILE A 102 2.03 -15.26 6.04
C ILE A 102 3.18 -14.81 5.12
N PRO A 103 4.43 -14.87 5.59
CA PRO A 103 5.61 -14.49 4.80
C PRO A 103 5.64 -15.11 3.41
N PHE A 104 6.11 -14.34 2.41
CA PHE A 104 6.22 -14.77 0.99
C PHE A 104 4.89 -15.17 0.31
N SER A 105 3.75 -15.07 1.02
CA SER A 105 2.45 -15.54 0.56
C SER A 105 1.42 -14.41 0.53
N HIS A 106 1.01 -13.89 1.69
CA HIS A 106 0.00 -12.85 1.75
C HIS A 106 -0.10 -12.18 3.13
N THR A 107 -0.75 -11.02 3.15
CA THR A 107 -1.22 -10.32 4.35
C THR A 107 -2.72 -10.04 4.20
N ARG A 108 -3.49 -10.31 5.25
CA ARG A 108 -4.87 -9.80 5.40
C ARG A 108 -4.89 -8.71 6.46
N PHE A 109 -5.55 -7.61 6.16
CA PHE A 109 -5.65 -6.50 7.09
C PHE A 109 -6.94 -5.71 6.90
N THR A 110 -7.40 -5.12 7.99
CA THR A 110 -8.49 -4.15 8.02
C THR A 110 -7.91 -2.75 8.18
N VAL A 111 -8.50 -1.77 7.50
CA VAL A 111 -8.30 -0.34 7.80
C VAL A 111 -9.61 0.19 8.35
N ILE A 112 -9.62 0.45 9.66
CA ILE A 112 -10.77 0.98 10.38
C ILE A 112 -10.82 2.49 10.15
N GLU A 113 -12.02 3.01 9.87
CA GLU A 113 -12.26 4.44 9.67
C GLU A 113 -11.33 5.07 8.62
N ASN A 114 -11.09 4.37 7.49
CA ASN A 114 -10.30 4.91 6.38
C ASN A 114 -10.91 6.26 5.92
N PRO A 115 -10.27 7.41 6.21
CA PRO A 115 -10.86 8.72 5.93
C PRO A 115 -10.88 9.04 4.44
N LEU A 116 -10.12 8.30 3.62
CA LEU A 116 -10.10 8.47 2.17
C LEU A 116 -11.33 7.81 1.55
N ALA A 117 -11.60 6.55 1.87
CA ALA A 117 -12.79 5.83 1.39
C ALA A 117 -14.10 6.43 1.94
N LEU A 118 -14.13 6.83 3.22
CA LEU A 118 -15.34 7.38 3.85
C LEU A 118 -15.83 8.68 3.19
N ARG A 119 -14.96 9.44 2.51
CA ARG A 119 -15.38 10.64 1.74
C ARG A 119 -16.30 10.32 0.58
N PHE A 120 -16.27 9.09 0.08
CA PHE A 120 -17.09 8.62 -1.02
C PHE A 120 -18.33 7.86 -0.52
N HIS A 121 -18.54 7.76 0.80
CA HIS A 121 -19.72 7.10 1.33
C HIS A 121 -20.99 7.97 1.21
N PRO A 122 -22.12 7.42 0.73
CA PRO A 122 -22.30 6.08 0.17
C PRO A 122 -21.83 5.97 -1.29
N SER A 123 -21.15 4.88 -1.61
CA SER A 123 -20.73 4.48 -2.96
C SER A 123 -21.30 3.11 -3.31
N ASP A 124 -21.61 2.89 -4.58
CA ASP A 124 -22.05 1.59 -5.10
C ASP A 124 -20.89 0.62 -5.34
N SER A 125 -19.66 1.12 -5.32
CA SER A 125 -18.45 0.33 -5.58
C SER A 125 -17.27 0.71 -4.67
N PRO A 126 -16.29 -0.20 -4.50
CA PRO A 126 -15.02 0.10 -3.82
C PRO A 126 -14.22 1.19 -4.56
N VAL A 127 -13.51 2.03 -3.80
CA VAL A 127 -12.81 3.23 -4.34
C VAL A 127 -11.32 3.28 -4.03
N ASP A 128 -10.79 2.37 -3.19
CA ASP A 128 -9.42 2.43 -2.67
C ASP A 128 -8.36 1.93 -3.69
N HIS A 129 -8.51 2.26 -4.97
CA HIS A 129 -7.61 1.79 -6.05
C HIS A 129 -6.14 2.20 -5.81
N VAL A 130 -5.91 3.47 -5.46
CA VAL A 130 -4.58 4.02 -5.18
C VAL A 130 -3.99 3.39 -3.91
N LEU A 131 -4.80 3.22 -2.86
CA LEU A 131 -4.34 2.65 -1.60
C LEU A 131 -3.98 1.17 -1.75
N ARG A 132 -4.77 0.41 -2.52
CA ARG A 132 -4.44 -0.97 -2.88
C ARG A 132 -3.09 -1.03 -3.60
N GLY A 133 -2.87 -0.18 -4.60
CA GLY A 133 -1.60 -0.11 -5.33
C GLY A 133 -0.43 0.15 -4.39
N PHE A 134 -0.53 1.18 -3.54
CA PHE A 134 0.52 1.52 -2.57
C PHE A 134 0.83 0.36 -1.61
N ASN A 135 -0.20 -0.30 -1.07
CA ASN A 135 -0.03 -1.45 -0.18
C ASN A 135 0.59 -2.66 -0.89
N ALA A 136 0.20 -2.93 -2.14
CA ALA A 136 0.80 -3.98 -2.97
C ALA A 136 2.29 -3.73 -3.24
N GLY A 137 2.62 -2.51 -3.63
CA GLY A 137 3.99 -2.07 -3.85
C GLY A 137 4.85 -2.21 -2.59
N GLY A 138 4.37 -1.68 -1.47
CA GLY A 138 5.06 -1.80 -0.18
C GLY A 138 5.15 -3.24 0.32
N GLY A 139 4.16 -4.07 0.02
CA GLY A 139 4.16 -5.50 0.34
C GLY A 139 5.24 -6.27 -0.41
N THR A 140 5.63 -5.82 -1.60
CA THR A 140 6.60 -6.54 -2.45
C THR A 140 7.97 -6.71 -1.78
N PRO A 141 8.62 -5.66 -1.24
CA PRO A 141 9.83 -5.81 -0.43
C PRO A 141 9.62 -6.59 0.88
N VAL A 142 8.45 -6.44 1.52
CA VAL A 142 8.12 -7.11 2.79
C VAL A 142 8.07 -8.63 2.60
N HIS A 143 7.37 -9.08 1.57
CA HIS A 143 7.22 -10.49 1.22
C HIS A 143 8.35 -11.02 0.33
N ALA A 144 9.28 -10.17 -0.14
CA ALA A 144 10.33 -10.53 -1.09
C ALA A 144 9.80 -11.25 -2.35
N ARG A 145 8.60 -10.87 -2.79
CA ARG A 145 7.86 -11.46 -3.91
C ARG A 145 6.96 -10.37 -4.48
N ILE A 146 6.64 -10.40 -5.76
CA ILE A 146 5.67 -9.46 -6.34
C ILE A 146 4.31 -9.70 -5.70
N MET A 147 3.80 -8.65 -5.08
CA MET A 147 2.51 -8.67 -4.38
C MET A 147 1.51 -7.74 -5.06
N ASN A 148 0.26 -8.14 -5.05
CA ASN A 148 -0.88 -7.40 -5.56
C ASN A 148 -2.02 -7.38 -4.55
N CYS A 149 -2.79 -6.29 -4.51
CA CYS A 149 -3.76 -6.04 -3.45
C CYS A 149 -5.18 -5.93 -3.99
N VAL A 150 -6.09 -6.68 -3.37
CA VAL A 150 -7.53 -6.62 -3.61
C VAL A 150 -8.25 -6.18 -2.34
N GLU A 151 -9.34 -5.43 -2.51
CA GLU A 151 -10.23 -5.01 -1.45
C GLU A 151 -11.46 -5.93 -1.42
N LEU A 152 -11.72 -6.53 -0.26
CA LEU A 152 -12.86 -7.43 -0.02
C LEU A 152 -14.09 -6.67 0.48
N GLU A 153 -13.86 -5.62 1.27
CA GLU A 153 -14.89 -4.74 1.84
C GLU A 153 -14.36 -3.31 1.75
N CYS A 154 -15.23 -2.33 1.48
CA CYS A 154 -14.83 -0.92 1.36
C CYS A 154 -15.70 -0.02 2.24
N ALA A 155 -15.07 0.92 2.95
CA ALA A 155 -15.75 1.89 3.79
C ALA A 155 -16.61 2.87 2.98
N ALA A 156 -16.30 3.11 1.71
CA ALA A 156 -17.18 3.88 0.82
C ALA A 156 -18.53 3.19 0.63
N VAL A 157 -18.55 1.86 0.62
CA VAL A 157 -19.78 1.06 0.46
C VAL A 157 -20.48 0.87 1.81
N ASN A 158 -19.74 0.40 2.82
CA ASN A 158 -20.33 -0.04 4.09
C ASN A 158 -20.33 1.01 5.23
N GLY A 159 -19.64 2.15 5.03
CA GLY A 159 -19.55 3.26 6.00
C GLY A 159 -18.69 2.99 7.24
N LYS A 160 -17.89 1.92 7.27
CA LYS A 160 -17.18 1.45 8.47
C LYS A 160 -15.70 1.19 8.25
N GLN A 161 -15.37 0.24 7.38
CA GLN A 161 -14.02 -0.30 7.26
C GLN A 161 -13.73 -0.79 5.85
N CYS A 162 -12.44 -0.81 5.52
CA CYS A 162 -11.94 -1.47 4.34
C CYS A 162 -11.17 -2.74 4.74
N ARG A 163 -11.39 -3.86 4.05
CA ARG A 163 -10.64 -5.10 4.27
C ARG A 163 -9.89 -5.48 3.02
N PHE A 164 -8.63 -5.84 3.17
CA PHE A 164 -7.72 -6.05 2.05
C PHE A 164 -6.99 -7.39 2.15
N VAL A 165 -6.64 -7.93 0.99
CA VAL A 165 -5.69 -9.02 0.85
C VAL A 165 -4.57 -8.55 -0.06
N ASN A 166 -3.37 -8.45 0.49
CA ASN A 166 -2.15 -8.21 -0.27
C ASN A 166 -1.43 -9.55 -0.47
N ALA A 167 -1.41 -10.06 -1.69
CA ALA A 167 -1.16 -11.48 -1.98
C ALA A 167 -0.22 -11.68 -3.17
N SER A 168 0.51 -12.80 -3.15
CA SER A 168 1.19 -13.34 -4.33
C SER A 168 0.16 -13.83 -5.35
N ILE A 169 0.59 -14.03 -6.60
CA ILE A 169 -0.28 -14.55 -7.66
C ILE A 169 -0.97 -15.85 -7.26
N ASP A 170 -0.24 -16.76 -6.62
CA ASP A 170 -0.77 -18.07 -6.23
C ASP A 170 -1.96 -17.93 -5.29
N ILE A 171 -1.90 -16.97 -4.37
CA ILE A 171 -2.99 -16.68 -3.45
C ILE A 171 -4.13 -15.93 -4.15
N LEU A 172 -3.84 -14.98 -5.05
CA LEU A 172 -4.87 -14.28 -5.81
C LEU A 172 -5.75 -15.25 -6.63
N LYS A 173 -5.17 -16.32 -7.18
CA LYS A 173 -5.91 -17.38 -7.91
C LYS A 173 -6.89 -18.17 -7.03
N THR A 174 -6.74 -18.11 -5.70
CA THR A 174 -7.65 -18.78 -4.75
C THR A 174 -8.82 -17.89 -4.32
N LEU A 175 -8.77 -16.59 -4.62
CA LEU A 175 -9.84 -15.64 -4.30
C LEU A 175 -10.96 -15.70 -5.35
N PRO A 176 -12.18 -15.22 -5.04
CA PRO A 176 -13.26 -15.12 -6.00
C PRO A 176 -12.84 -14.35 -7.26
N GLU A 177 -13.02 -14.98 -8.42
CA GLU A 177 -12.51 -14.48 -9.70
C GLU A 177 -13.13 -13.12 -10.09
N ASP A 178 -14.40 -12.91 -9.76
CA ASP A 178 -15.13 -11.67 -9.97
C ASP A 178 -14.54 -10.49 -9.18
N ILE A 179 -14.13 -10.73 -7.92
CA ILE A 179 -13.45 -9.74 -7.08
C ILE A 179 -12.10 -9.37 -7.68
N VAL A 180 -11.31 -10.38 -8.08
CA VAL A 180 -9.97 -10.14 -8.63
C VAL A 180 -10.05 -9.43 -9.99
N LYS A 181 -10.86 -9.93 -10.93
CA LYS A 181 -10.95 -9.37 -12.29
C LYS A 181 -11.59 -7.99 -12.32
N SER A 182 -12.52 -7.68 -11.41
CA SER A 182 -13.09 -6.33 -11.32
C SER A 182 -12.06 -5.29 -10.89
N GLN A 183 -11.05 -5.68 -10.10
CA GLN A 183 -10.10 -4.76 -9.48
C GLN A 183 -8.70 -4.76 -10.08
N LEU A 184 -8.30 -5.83 -10.76
CA LEU A 184 -6.95 -6.03 -11.28
C LEU A 184 -6.98 -6.59 -12.71
N ASP A 185 -5.91 -6.32 -13.44
CA ASP A 185 -5.48 -7.07 -14.63
C ASP A 185 -4.11 -7.66 -14.29
N VAL A 186 -4.11 -8.89 -13.77
CA VAL A 186 -2.92 -9.51 -13.17
C VAL A 186 -1.80 -9.68 -14.21
N ASP A 187 -2.14 -10.11 -15.43
CA ASP A 187 -1.15 -10.33 -16.48
C ASP A 187 -0.51 -9.01 -16.95
N PHE A 188 -1.32 -7.95 -17.06
CA PHE A 188 -0.81 -6.61 -17.33
C PHE A 188 0.10 -6.13 -16.20
N LEU A 189 -0.37 -6.19 -14.95
CA LEU A 189 0.34 -5.64 -13.79
C LEU A 189 1.67 -6.33 -13.58
N ILE A 190 1.71 -7.66 -13.57
CA ILE A 190 2.95 -8.43 -13.34
C ILE A 190 4.01 -8.09 -14.37
N ARG A 191 3.63 -7.99 -15.65
CA ARG A 191 4.56 -7.62 -16.71
C ARG A 191 5.15 -6.22 -16.49
N GLU A 192 4.33 -5.24 -16.13
CA GLU A 192 4.81 -3.87 -15.91
C GLU A 192 5.60 -3.71 -14.60
N GLU A 193 5.22 -4.44 -13.55
CA GLU A 193 5.93 -4.52 -12.28
C GLU A 193 7.32 -5.14 -12.47
N GLN A 194 7.43 -6.26 -13.19
CA GLN A 194 8.71 -6.89 -13.53
C GLN A 194 9.62 -5.94 -14.31
N LYS A 195 9.12 -5.31 -15.38
CA LYS A 195 9.90 -4.32 -16.16
C LYS A 195 10.41 -3.19 -15.27
N PHE A 196 9.57 -2.71 -14.36
CA PHE A 196 9.96 -1.68 -13.42
C PHE A 196 11.07 -2.17 -12.48
N LEU A 197 10.93 -3.36 -11.90
CA LEU A 197 11.94 -3.95 -11.02
C LEU A 197 13.28 -4.19 -11.74
N GLU A 198 13.24 -4.68 -12.98
CA GLU A 198 14.40 -4.85 -13.85
C GLU A 198 15.12 -3.51 -14.10
N SER A 199 14.37 -2.41 -14.24
CA SER A 199 14.96 -1.06 -14.39
C SER A 199 15.73 -0.58 -13.15
N PHE A 200 15.46 -1.18 -11.98
CA PHE A 200 16.24 -0.98 -10.74
C PHE A 200 17.34 -2.03 -10.55
N GLY A 201 17.50 -2.99 -11.48
CA GLY A 201 18.43 -4.11 -11.35
C GLY A 201 17.98 -5.15 -10.32
N HIS A 202 16.69 -5.18 -9.98
CA HIS A 202 16.13 -6.10 -9.00
C HIS A 202 15.48 -7.30 -9.68
N ASN A 203 15.76 -8.50 -9.19
CA ASN A 203 15.11 -9.74 -9.63
C ASN A 203 14.24 -10.27 -8.49
N VAL A 204 12.97 -9.88 -8.48
CA VAL A 204 12.00 -10.29 -7.45
C VAL A 204 11.13 -11.42 -8.00
N PRO A 205 10.95 -12.55 -7.28
CA PRO A 205 10.08 -13.62 -7.70
C PRO A 205 8.64 -13.16 -7.91
N VAL A 206 7.96 -13.78 -8.87
CA VAL A 206 6.53 -13.65 -9.12
C VAL A 206 5.74 -14.53 -8.19
#